data_AF-A0A1H7JFQ1-F1
#
_entry.id   AF-A0A1H7JFQ1-F1
#
_cell.length_a   1.000
_cell.length_b   1.000
_cell.length_c   1.000
_cell.angle_alpha   90.00
_cell.angle_beta   90.00
_cell.angle_gamma   90.00
#
_symmetry.space_group_name_H-M   'P 1'
#
loop_
_entity.id
_entity.type
_entity.pdbx_description
1 polymer ?
#
loop_
_entity_poly.entity_id
_entity_poly.type
_entity_poly.pdbx_seq_one_letter_code
_entity_poly.pdbx_strand_id
1 'polypeptide(L)'
;MIVKIPYTQVVNIQLEFPLDVLVELSEERGLDSTVDEDVIPLVHKAILTQNIIIRNTELEILWGKGQLQQVLVYRVSLIAPPPTLNVGCIVNALRDARFSKGLCVKRRYENNNYQLLFQESE
;
A
#
# COMPACT_ATOMS: atom_id res chain seq x y z
N MET A 1 3.23 -23.11 32.32
CA MET A 1 2.82 -22.87 30.93
C MET A 1 2.73 -21.36 30.74
N ILE A 2 3.69 -20.73 30.05
CA ILE A 2 3.64 -19.28 29.81
C ILE A 2 2.72 -19.07 28.62
N VAL A 3 1.53 -18.54 28.87
CA VAL A 3 0.64 -18.07 27.81
C VAL A 3 1.29 -16.81 27.24
N LYS A 4 2.01 -16.95 26.11
CA LYS A 4 2.44 -15.80 25.33
C LYS A 4 1.19 -15.22 24.68
N ILE A 5 0.66 -14.14 25.23
CA ILE A 5 -0.34 -13.33 24.53
C ILE A 5 0.44 -12.59 23.44
N PRO A 6 0.26 -12.91 22.15
CA PRO A 6 0.90 -12.14 21.11
C PRO A 6 0.33 -10.72 21.17
N TYR A 7 1.17 -9.75 21.54
CA TYR A 7 0.78 -8.35 21.47
C TYR A 7 0.61 -8.02 19.99
N THR A 8 -0.62 -7.81 19.55
CA THR A 8 -0.93 -7.39 18.17
C THR A 8 -1.38 -5.93 18.17
N GLN A 9 -0.94 -5.17 17.17
CA GLN A 9 -1.30 -3.77 16.99
C GLN A 9 -1.99 -3.55 15.65
N VAL A 10 -2.88 -2.57 15.61
CA VAL A 10 -3.48 -2.10 14.35
C VAL A 10 -2.49 -1.18 13.66
N VAL A 11 -2.16 -1.49 12.41
CA VAL A 11 -1.28 -0.67 11.56
C VAL A 11 -2.06 -0.27 10.33
N ASN A 12 -2.19 1.03 10.08
CA ASN A 12 -2.82 1.54 8.87
C ASN A 12 -1.73 2.03 7.92
N ILE A 13 -1.67 1.46 6.72
CA ILE A 13 -0.81 1.93 5.65
C ILE A 13 -1.66 2.50 4.51
N GLN A 14 -1.08 3.46 3.80
CA GLN A 14 -1.64 4.09 2.63
C GLN A 14 -0.59 4.07 1.52
N LEU A 15 -0.91 3.43 0.41
CA LEU A 15 -0.14 3.46 -0.81
C LEU A 15 -0.80 4.46 -1.75
N GLU A 16 -0.01 5.37 -2.29
CA GLU A 16 -0.45 6.37 -3.27
C GLU A 16 0.31 6.10 -4.57
N PHE A 17 -0.46 5.92 -5.64
CA PHE A 17 0.05 5.69 -6.98
C PHE A 17 -0.36 6.86 -7.87
N PRO A 18 0.56 7.44 -8.66
CA PRO A 18 0.18 8.38 -9.71
C PRO A 18 -0.74 7.70 -10.72
N LEU A 19 -1.93 8.26 -10.93
CA LEU A 19 -2.95 7.61 -11.78
C LEU A 19 -2.51 7.56 -13.25
N ASP A 20 -1.80 8.58 -13.71
CA ASP A 20 -1.21 8.66 -15.05
C ASP A 20 -0.22 7.52 -15.32
N VAL A 21 0.65 7.22 -14.35
CA VAL A 21 1.57 6.09 -14.43
C VAL A 21 0.82 4.76 -14.48
N LEU A 22 -0.21 4.59 -13.64
CA LEU A 22 -1.00 3.36 -13.67
C LEU A 22 -1.75 3.19 -14.99
N VAL A 23 -2.32 4.26 -15.55
CA VAL A 23 -3.00 4.23 -16.85
C VAL A 23 -2.03 3.87 -17.98
N GLU A 24 -0.80 4.40 -17.96
CA GLU A 24 0.25 4.04 -18.92
C GLU A 24 0.57 2.54 -18.87
N LEU A 25 0.63 1.97 -17.66
CA LEU A 25 0.92 0.54 -17.44
C LEU A 25 -0.29 -0.38 -17.68
N SER A 26 -1.50 0.19 -17.72
CA SER A 26 -2.74 -0.59 -17.85
C SER A 26 -3.03 -1.06 -19.28
N GLU A 27 -2.29 -0.52 -20.26
CA GLU A 27 -2.40 -0.82 -21.70
C GLU A 27 -3.87 -1.08 -22.13
N GLU A 28 -4.14 -2.23 -22.76
CA GLU A 28 -5.48 -2.62 -23.24
C GLU A 28 -6.38 -3.25 -22.17
N ARG A 29 -5.83 -3.62 -21.00
CA ARG A 29 -6.58 -4.28 -19.91
C ARG A 29 -7.44 -3.30 -19.12
N GLY A 30 -7.05 -2.02 -19.13
CA GLY A 30 -7.73 -0.97 -18.38
C GLY A 30 -7.29 -0.90 -16.91
N LEU A 31 -7.58 0.24 -16.29
CA LEU A 31 -7.11 0.56 -14.95
C LEU A 31 -7.69 -0.38 -13.90
N ASP A 32 -8.99 -0.66 -13.96
CA ASP A 32 -9.68 -1.50 -12.97
C ASP A 32 -9.07 -2.91 -12.91
N SER A 33 -8.88 -3.56 -14.06
CA SER A 33 -8.23 -4.87 -14.14
C SER A 33 -6.78 -4.83 -13.66
N THR A 34 -6.02 -3.79 -14.00
CA THR A 34 -4.62 -3.65 -13.55
C THR A 34 -4.53 -3.51 -12.03
N VAL A 35 -5.44 -2.76 -11.42
CA VAL A 35 -5.48 -2.58 -9.97
C VAL A 35 -5.92 -3.86 -9.26
N ASP A 36 -7.01 -4.48 -9.72
CA ASP A 36 -7.62 -5.64 -9.06
C ASP A 36 -6.82 -6.93 -9.27
N GLU A 37 -6.20 -7.12 -10.45
CA GLU A 37 -5.51 -8.36 -10.81
C GLU A 37 -4.00 -8.31 -10.55
N ASP A 38 -3.38 -7.12 -10.58
CA ASP A 38 -1.93 -6.98 -10.42
C ASP A 38 -1.56 -6.25 -9.12
N VAL A 39 -2.01 -5.00 -8.93
CA VAL A 39 -1.57 -4.18 -7.78
C VAL A 39 -2.04 -4.73 -6.43
N ILE A 40 -3.34 -4.96 -6.26
CA ILE A 40 -3.92 -5.45 -5.00
C ILE A 40 -3.33 -6.82 -4.62
N PRO A 41 -3.28 -7.82 -5.52
CA PRO A 41 -2.71 -9.13 -5.21
C PRO A 41 -1.23 -9.08 -4.84
N LEU A 42 -0.43 -8.22 -5.49
CA LEU A 42 0.98 -8.03 -5.14
C LEU A 42 1.14 -7.48 -3.71
N VAL A 43 0.36 -6.45 -3.36
CA VAL A 43 0.38 -5.87 -2.01
C VAL A 43 -0.06 -6.91 -0.97
N HIS A 44 -1.15 -7.64 -1.24
CA HIS A 44 -1.66 -8.68 -0.35
C HIS A 44 -0.65 -9.78 -0.12
N LYS A 45 -0.06 -10.30 -1.21
CA LYS A 45 0.96 -11.34 -1.13
C LYS A 45 2.16 -10.87 -0.31
N ALA A 46 2.65 -9.66 -0.55
CA ALA A 46 3.78 -9.09 0.19
C ALA A 46 3.48 -8.92 1.69
N ILE A 47 2.24 -8.60 2.07
CA ILE A 47 1.81 -8.52 3.47
C ILE A 47 1.69 -9.91 4.11
N LEU A 48 1.05 -10.85 3.41
CA LEU A 48 0.81 -12.21 3.90
C LEU A 48 2.12 -12.99 4.14
N THR A 49 3.18 -12.71 3.36
CA THR A 49 4.52 -13.29 3.60
C THR A 49 5.10 -12.94 4.98
N GLN A 50 4.56 -11.93 5.66
CA GLN A 50 5.02 -11.45 6.97
C GLN A 50 4.17 -11.97 8.14
N ASN A 51 3.26 -12.93 7.90
CA ASN A 51 2.28 -13.41 8.89
C ASN A 51 1.41 -12.29 9.49
N ILE A 52 1.10 -11.28 8.67
CA ILE A 52 0.25 -10.14 9.04
C ILE A 52 -1.16 -10.37 8.49
N ILE A 53 -2.17 -10.05 9.32
CA ILE A 53 -3.57 -10.17 8.92
C ILE A 53 -4.03 -8.85 8.31
N ILE A 54 -4.61 -8.91 7.11
CA ILE A 54 -5.33 -7.78 6.50
C ILE A 54 -6.73 -7.74 7.11
N ARG A 55 -7.08 -6.62 7.75
CA ARG A 55 -8.38 -6.43 8.40
C ARG A 55 -9.39 -5.75 7.47
N ASN A 56 -8.94 -4.70 6.78
CA ASN A 56 -9.78 -3.92 5.87
C ASN A 56 -8.92 -3.29 4.78
N THR A 57 -9.54 -3.06 3.63
CA THR A 57 -8.93 -2.36 2.51
C THR A 57 -9.90 -1.33 1.97
N GLU A 58 -9.39 -0.18 1.53
CA GLU A 58 -10.18 0.87 0.91
C GLU A 58 -9.40 1.38 -0.31
N LEU A 59 -10.12 1.64 -1.39
CA LEU A 59 -9.58 2.18 -2.63
C LEU A 59 -10.32 3.45 -2.98
N GLU A 60 -9.59 4.53 -3.24
CA GLU A 60 -10.17 5.83 -3.54
C GLU A 60 -9.28 6.57 -4.54
N ILE A 61 -9.88 7.28 -5.50
CA ILE A 61 -9.14 8.19 -6.38
C ILE A 61 -9.25 9.60 -5.80
N LEU A 62 -8.12 10.23 -5.51
CA LEU A 62 -8.05 11.57 -4.96
C LEU A 62 -7.28 12.50 -5.89
N TRP A 63 -7.56 13.80 -5.79
CA TRP A 63 -6.71 14.81 -6.39
C TRP A 63 -5.45 14.98 -5.54
N GLY A 64 -4.28 14.87 -6.17
CA GLY A 64 -2.99 15.08 -5.53
C GLY A 64 -2.85 16.51 -4.98
N LYS A 65 -1.95 16.68 -4.00
CA LYS A 65 -1.64 18.00 -3.44
C LYS A 65 -1.07 18.89 -4.55
N GLY A 66 -1.89 19.80 -5.08
CA GLY A 66 -1.54 20.68 -6.21
C GLY A 66 -2.52 20.65 -7.39
N GLN A 67 -3.61 19.88 -7.32
CA GLN A 67 -4.74 19.85 -8.28
C GLN A 67 -4.45 19.40 -9.72
N LEU A 68 -3.18 19.17 -10.12
CA LEU A 68 -2.84 18.81 -11.49
C LEU A 68 -2.69 17.31 -11.76
N GLN A 69 -2.64 16.46 -10.73
CA GLN A 69 -2.43 15.02 -10.88
C GLN A 69 -3.37 14.24 -9.97
N GLN A 70 -4.09 13.26 -10.53
CA GLN A 70 -4.90 12.33 -9.74
C GLN A 70 -4.01 11.21 -9.20
N VAL A 71 -4.33 10.75 -7.99
CA VAL A 71 -3.63 9.66 -7.32
C VAL A 71 -4.65 8.57 -6.95
N LEU A 72 -4.31 7.33 -7.24
CA LEU A 72 -5.00 6.18 -6.69
C LEU A 72 -4.47 5.93 -5.29
N VAL A 73 -5.36 5.95 -4.30
CA VAL A 73 -5.04 5.76 -2.90
C VAL A 73 -5.57 4.41 -2.46
N TYR A 74 -4.66 3.50 -2.14
CA TYR A 74 -4.97 2.20 -1.59
C TYR A 74 -4.61 2.14 -0.11
N ARG A 75 -5.64 2.09 0.75
CA ARG A 75 -5.47 2.02 2.20
C ARG A 75 -5.66 0.59 2.67
N VAL A 76 -4.76 0.16 3.55
CA VAL A 76 -4.80 -1.18 4.14
C VAL A 76 -4.67 -1.08 5.66
N SER A 77 -5.66 -1.59 6.36
CA SER A 77 -5.65 -1.76 7.81
C SER A 77 -5.19 -3.17 8.15
N LEU A 78 -4.17 -3.28 8.98
CA LEU A 78 -3.47 -4.52 9.30
C LEU A 78 -3.53 -4.81 10.79
N ILE A 79 -3.48 -6.09 11.16
CA ILE A 79 -3.21 -6.55 12.52
C ILE A 79 -1.85 -7.26 12.49
N ALA A 80 -0.85 -6.66 13.12
CA ALA A 80 0.53 -7.13 13.08
C ALA A 80 1.16 -7.22 14.49
N PRO A 81 1.98 -8.24 14.79
CA PRO A 81 2.80 -8.26 16.00
C PRO A 81 4.02 -7.33 15.87
N PRO A 82 4.57 -6.78 16.97
CA PRO A 82 5.88 -6.13 16.96
C PRO A 82 7.04 -7.13 16.77
N PRO A 83 8.19 -6.70 16.20
CA PRO A 83 8.41 -5.40 15.58
C PRO A 83 7.74 -5.29 14.20
N THR A 84 7.22 -4.09 13.96
CA THR A 84 6.30 -3.63 12.91
C THR A 84 6.54 -4.12 11.47
N LEU A 85 5.46 -4.11 10.67
CA LEU A 85 5.41 -4.29 9.21
C LEU A 85 6.67 -3.79 8.48
N ASN A 86 7.31 -4.68 7.71
CA ASN A 86 8.35 -4.32 6.76
C ASN A 86 7.71 -3.89 5.43
N VAL A 87 7.67 -2.58 5.18
CA VAL A 87 7.15 -2.01 3.93
C VAL A 87 8.07 -2.28 2.75
N GLY A 88 9.35 -2.58 2.97
CA GLY A 88 10.30 -2.92 1.91
C GLY A 88 9.85 -4.13 1.08
N CYS A 89 9.18 -5.12 1.69
CA CYS A 89 8.64 -6.26 0.94
C CYS A 89 7.54 -5.83 -0.05
N ILE A 90 6.71 -4.86 0.33
CA ILE A 90 5.64 -4.33 -0.52
C ILE A 90 6.24 -3.50 -1.66
N VAL A 91 7.18 -2.61 -1.32
CA VAL A 91 7.88 -1.77 -2.31
C VAL A 91 8.63 -2.61 -3.33
N ASN A 92 9.37 -3.63 -2.89
CA ASN A 92 10.12 -4.50 -3.80
C ASN A 92 9.18 -5.29 -4.72
N ALA A 93 8.07 -5.85 -4.19
CA ALA A 93 7.10 -6.56 -5.01
C ALA A 93 6.47 -5.65 -6.09
N LEU A 94 6.16 -4.40 -5.73
CA LEU A 94 5.64 -3.41 -6.69
C LEU A 94 6.71 -2.94 -7.68
N ARG A 95 7.97 -2.80 -7.25
CA ARG A 95 9.09 -2.43 -8.12
C ARG A 95 9.39 -3.50 -9.16
N ASP A 96 9.42 -4.76 -8.76
CA ASP A 96 9.65 -5.90 -9.66
C ASP A 96 8.56 -5.98 -10.75
N ALA A 97 7.34 -5.55 -10.41
CA ALA A 97 6.19 -5.45 -11.31
C ALA A 97 6.06 -4.08 -12.01
N ARG A 98 7.04 -3.18 -11.87
CA ARG A 98 7.08 -1.83 -12.48
C ARG A 98 6.04 -0.82 -11.96
N PHE A 99 5.35 -1.12 -10.88
CA PHE A 99 4.37 -0.22 -10.22
C PHE A 99 4.98 0.70 -9.15
N SER A 100 6.32 0.81 -9.05
CA SER A 100 6.97 1.65 -8.04
C SER A 100 7.18 3.11 -8.45
N LYS A 101 7.00 3.45 -9.74
CA LYS A 101 7.27 4.81 -10.23
C LYS A 101 6.32 5.81 -9.58
N GLY A 102 6.88 6.78 -8.86
CA GLY A 102 6.12 7.77 -8.07
C GLY A 102 5.32 7.20 -6.90
N LEU A 103 5.55 5.93 -6.52
CA LEU A 103 4.88 5.28 -5.39
C LEU A 103 5.24 5.99 -4.09
N CYS A 104 4.22 6.32 -3.30
CA CYS A 104 4.37 6.85 -1.96
C CYS A 104 3.67 5.96 -0.95
N VAL A 105 4.39 5.52 0.09
CA VAL A 105 3.82 4.69 1.17
C VAL A 105 3.89 5.46 2.48
N LYS A 106 2.74 5.57 3.14
CA LYS A 106 2.57 6.30 4.40
C LYS A 106 1.97 5.38 5.45
N ARG A 107 2.36 5.58 6.71
CA ARG A 107 1.64 5.07 7.88
C ARG A 107 0.65 6.12 8.35
N ARG A 108 -0.61 5.74 8.56
CA ARG A 108 -1.64 6.60 9.15
C ARG A 108 -1.79 6.31 10.65
N TYR A 109 -1.79 7.36 11.46
CA TYR A 109 -2.05 7.32 12.90
C TYR A 109 -3.48 7.75 13.21
N GLU A 110 -3.96 7.45 14.43
CA GLU A 110 -5.33 7.74 14.86
C GLU A 110 -5.70 9.24 14.82
N ASN A 111 -4.71 10.13 14.95
CA ASN A 111 -4.89 11.58 14.85
C ASN A 111 -4.87 12.13 13.42
N ASN A 112 -5.05 11.27 12.40
CA ASN A 112 -4.92 11.60 10.98
C ASN A 112 -3.54 12.13 10.56
N ASN A 113 -2.52 12.01 11.41
CA ASN A 113 -1.15 12.27 10.98
C ASN A 113 -0.63 11.10 10.14
N TYR A 114 0.25 11.45 9.22
CA TYR A 114 0.93 10.50 8.36
C TYR A 114 2.43 10.54 8.65
N GLN A 115 3.03 9.36 8.76
CA GLN A 115 4.47 9.21 8.65
C GLN A 115 4.78 8.67 7.27
N LEU A 116 5.62 9.38 6.52
CA LEU A 116 6.17 8.87 5.27
C LEU A 116 7.06 7.68 5.59
N LEU A 117 6.76 6.52 5.00
CA LEU A 117 7.57 5.30 5.13
C LEU A 117 8.47 5.10 3.91
N PHE A 118 7.98 5.51 2.74
CA PHE A 118 8.70 5.39 1.48
C PHE A 118 8.16 6.40 0.46
N GLN A 119 9.04 6.91 -0.39
CA GLN A 119 8.69 7.70 -1.56
C GLN A 119 9.70 7.40 -2.65
N GLU A 120 9.23 6.85 -3.77
CA GLU A 120 10.07 6.75 -4.96
C GLU A 120 10.17 8.15 -5.58
N SER A 121 11.40 8.62 -5.78
CA SER A 121 11.65 9.83 -6.56
C SER A 121 11.62 9.46 -8.05
N GLU A 122 11.16 10.37 -8.91
CA GLU A 122 11.00 10.18 -10.37
C GLU A 122 12.19 9.49 -11.07
#